data_AF-A0A354H212-F1
#
_entry.id   AF-A0A354H212-F1
#
_cell.length_a   1.000
_cell.length_b   1.000
_cell.length_c   1.000
_cell.angle_alpha   90.00
_cell.angle_beta   90.00
_cell.angle_gamma   90.00
#
_symmetry.space_group_name_H-M   'P 1'
#
loop_
_entity.id
_entity.type
_entity.pdbx_description
1 polymer ?
#
loop_
_entity_poly.entity_id
_entity_poly.type
_entity_poly.pdbx_seq_one_letter_code
_entity_poly.pdbx_strand_id
1 'polypeptide(L)'
;MPDIHLADIAIQSPELVIHRNKQGEINLLNLIQKQTKKEKTTPKETAAAAPAKKTELKFRLDNFFIDKADVTFIDDKTYKPVNIHIAPLQLKAANLSLEKGTQGNIDLAFTLDKKSEVSAHGPLGLEPLNANLALDVKNIGIRTFQPYFTDKVKIDVTRGTVSTAGNLTLAKNKKDELIIKYLGKAYVNNLATIDRAQSNDFLKWKALSLDRIQTGFNPFFLHIKTISLNDFYSRFIINPDKTTNIQNILSDNIKKEPEKKEPPAKPAEKKQEAKPPEKPADIKIGKIIFRGGNIDFRDNNIKPNYAANMLNMTGSVTGLSSQDMTRADVALKGNLGYGSPIDIAGKINPLAKDLFADIKISFKDIEMSPVTPYTNKYLGYPITKGKLSFDVTYLVDKRKLESQNKVTIDQLTFGDKVESPDAIKAPVTLA
;
A
#
# COMPACT_ATOMS: atom_id res chain seq x y z
N MET A 1 40.22 -28.85 9.23
CA MET A 1 39.12 -27.86 9.14
C MET A 1 39.13 -27.11 10.46
N PRO A 2 39.14 -25.78 10.49
CA PRO A 2 38.93 -25.06 11.74
C PRO A 2 37.55 -25.47 12.28
N ASP A 3 37.56 -25.98 13.52
CA ASP A 3 36.38 -26.36 14.28
C ASP A 3 36.27 -25.38 15.44
N ILE A 4 35.27 -24.52 15.38
CA ILE A 4 35.02 -23.48 16.37
C ILE A 4 33.74 -23.85 17.10
N HIS A 5 33.87 -24.20 18.36
CA HIS A 5 32.75 -24.41 19.26
C HIS A 5 32.79 -23.37 20.38
N LEU A 6 31.70 -22.61 20.49
CA LEU A 6 31.49 -21.65 21.56
C LEU A 6 30.29 -22.12 22.38
N ALA A 7 30.47 -22.31 23.69
CA ALA A 7 29.37 -22.71 24.57
C ALA A 7 28.42 -21.53 24.79
N ASP A 8 28.94 -20.40 25.27
CA ASP A 8 28.12 -19.27 25.67
C ASP A 8 28.73 -17.95 25.22
N ILE A 9 27.88 -17.08 24.65
CA ILE A 9 28.18 -15.67 24.42
C ILE A 9 27.03 -14.87 25.02
N ALA A 10 27.35 -14.00 25.97
CA ALA A 10 26.39 -13.11 26.61
C ALA A 10 26.86 -11.65 26.48
N ILE A 11 25.96 -10.78 26.00
CA ILE A 11 26.18 -9.34 25.90
C ILE A 11 25.09 -8.65 26.70
N GLN A 12 25.48 -7.87 27.71
CA GLN A 12 24.54 -7.18 28.60
C GLN A 12 24.56 -5.68 28.33
N SER A 13 23.38 -5.12 28.16
CA SER A 13 23.13 -3.68 27.96
C SER A 13 24.03 -3.02 26.91
N PRO A 14 24.25 -3.63 25.71
CA PRO A 14 25.06 -2.98 24.70
C PRO A 14 24.33 -1.77 24.12
N GLU A 15 25.08 -0.72 23.84
CA GLU A 15 24.60 0.47 23.14
C GLU A 15 25.14 0.49 21.72
N LEU A 16 24.25 0.58 20.73
CA LEU A 16 24.63 0.60 19.33
C LEU A 16 23.95 1.75 18.59
N VAL A 17 24.73 2.45 17.78
CA VAL A 17 24.21 3.39 16.78
C VAL A 17 24.44 2.79 15.40
N ILE A 18 23.35 2.45 14.72
CA ILE A 18 23.35 1.96 13.35
C ILE A 18 22.98 3.12 12.44
N HIS A 19 23.92 3.58 11.63
CA HIS A 19 23.74 4.71 10.74
C HIS A 19 23.84 4.28 9.30
N ARG A 20 22.76 4.52 8.54
CA ARG A 20 22.73 4.39 7.09
C ARG A 20 22.88 5.78 6.46
N ASN A 21 23.98 6.01 5.78
CA ASN A 21 24.26 7.29 5.14
C ASN A 21 23.44 7.51 3.85
N LYS A 22 23.56 8.69 3.23
CA LYS A 22 22.88 9.05 1.97
C LYS A 22 23.20 8.12 0.81
N GLN A 23 24.40 7.52 0.80
CA GLN A 23 24.85 6.53 -0.19
C GLN A 23 24.27 5.13 0.08
N GLY A 24 23.62 4.94 1.23
CA GLY A 24 23.01 3.69 1.66
C GLY A 24 23.98 2.74 2.38
N GLU A 25 25.20 3.18 2.68
CA GLU A 25 26.20 2.42 3.41
C GLU A 25 25.89 2.43 4.91
N ILE A 26 26.14 1.31 5.58
CA ILE A 26 25.93 1.15 7.02
C ILE A 26 27.27 1.25 7.74
N ASN A 27 27.37 2.12 8.75
CA ASN A 27 28.59 2.36 9.53
C ASN A 27 29.24 1.07 10.08
N LEU A 28 28.45 0.08 10.53
CA LEU A 28 28.96 -1.19 11.08
C LEU A 28 29.66 -2.07 10.03
N LEU A 29 29.33 -1.96 8.74
CA LEU A 29 29.98 -2.74 7.69
C LEU A 29 31.43 -2.30 7.46
N ASN A 30 31.76 -1.05 7.79
CA ASN A 30 33.11 -0.50 7.68
C ASN A 30 34.06 -1.07 8.74
N LEU A 31 33.53 -1.64 9.84
CA LEU A 31 34.34 -2.31 10.87
C LEU A 31 34.92 -3.64 10.35
N ILE A 32 34.18 -4.33 9.47
CA ILE A 32 34.59 -5.64 8.91
C ILE A 32 35.50 -5.44 7.69
N GLN A 33 35.24 -4.43 6.85
CA GLN A 33 36.04 -4.18 5.64
C GLN A 33 37.46 -3.65 5.90
N LYS A 34 37.72 -3.04 7.06
CA LYS A 34 39.07 -2.55 7.40
C LYS A 34 40.11 -3.67 7.56
N GLN A 35 39.70 -4.93 7.71
CA GLN A 35 40.64 -6.06 7.84
C GLN A 35 41.09 -6.69 6.51
N THR A 36 40.47 -6.37 5.37
CA THR A 36 40.88 -6.92 4.06
C THR A 36 41.80 -6.00 3.24
N LYS A 37 42.21 -4.85 3.78
CA LYS A 37 43.19 -3.92 3.16
C LYS A 37 44.50 -3.81 3.97
N LYS A 38 45.21 -4.93 4.13
CA LYS A 38 46.66 -5.06 4.42
C LYS A 38 47.05 -6.43 3.84
N GLU A 39 47.96 -6.63 2.91
CA GLU A 39 49.02 -5.86 2.25
C GLU A 39 48.99 -6.18 0.74
N LYS A 40 49.22 -5.19 -0.13
CA LYS A 40 49.74 -5.45 -1.48
C LYS A 40 51.23 -5.12 -1.45
N THR A 41 52.04 -6.05 -0.98
CA THR A 41 53.43 -6.17 -1.43
C THR A 41 53.45 -7.13 -2.60
N THR A 42 53.81 -6.62 -3.77
CA THR A 42 54.12 -7.39 -4.99
C THR A 42 55.14 -8.49 -4.68
N PRO A 43 54.92 -9.70 -5.24
CA PRO A 43 55.95 -10.23 -6.11
C PRO A 43 55.42 -10.74 -7.47
N LYS A 44 56.37 -10.74 -8.40
CA LYS A 44 56.36 -11.20 -9.79
C LYS A 44 55.91 -12.66 -9.95
N GLU A 45 55.10 -12.88 -10.99
CA GLU A 45 55.07 -14.01 -11.95
C GLU A 45 55.38 -15.45 -11.48
N THR A 46 54.37 -16.34 -11.66
CA THR A 46 54.39 -17.72 -12.23
C THR A 46 53.60 -18.74 -11.39
N ALA A 47 52.87 -19.61 -12.11
CA ALA A 47 52.21 -20.87 -11.72
C ALA A 47 50.68 -20.83 -11.54
N ALA A 48 50.03 -21.68 -12.35
CA ALA A 48 48.61 -21.95 -12.38
C ALA A 48 48.10 -22.41 -11.00
N ALA A 49 47.16 -21.66 -10.43
CA ALA A 49 46.48 -22.05 -9.20
C ALA A 49 45.42 -23.10 -9.50
N ALA A 50 45.64 -24.33 -9.00
CA ALA A 50 44.60 -25.33 -8.84
C ALA A 50 43.42 -24.74 -8.03
N PRO A 51 42.16 -25.15 -8.29
CA PRO A 51 41.02 -24.61 -7.56
C PRO A 51 41.18 -24.90 -6.08
N ALA A 52 41.40 -23.85 -5.29
CA ALA A 52 41.52 -23.93 -3.84
C ALA A 52 40.26 -24.61 -3.28
N LYS A 53 40.45 -25.79 -2.65
CA LYS A 53 39.39 -26.46 -1.88
C LYS A 53 38.84 -25.44 -0.87
N LYS A 54 37.60 -25.00 -1.04
CA LYS A 54 36.88 -24.23 -0.03
C LYS A 54 36.93 -25.03 1.26
N THR A 55 37.69 -24.55 2.24
CA THR A 55 37.72 -25.17 3.56
C THR A 55 36.36 -24.87 4.20
N GLU A 56 35.49 -25.87 4.32
CA GLU A 56 34.22 -25.71 5.04
C GLU A 56 34.54 -25.48 6.52
N LEU A 57 34.14 -24.31 7.04
CA LEU A 57 34.28 -23.93 8.44
C LEU A 57 33.24 -24.69 9.26
N LYS A 58 33.67 -25.42 10.29
CA LYS A 58 32.76 -25.98 11.29
C LYS A 58 32.59 -24.94 12.41
N PHE A 59 31.36 -24.50 12.62
CA PHE A 59 31.02 -23.52 13.65
C PHE A 59 29.79 -24.00 14.40
N ARG A 60 29.86 -24.01 15.73
CA ARG A 60 28.74 -24.28 16.64
C ARG A 60 28.73 -23.27 17.78
N LEU A 61 27.54 -22.76 18.11
CA LEU A 61 27.27 -21.88 19.23
C LEU A 61 26.07 -22.42 20.01
N ASP A 62 26.30 -22.84 21.25
CA ASP A 62 25.25 -23.49 22.05
C ASP A 62 24.26 -22.44 22.57
N ASN A 63 24.74 -21.32 23.13
CA ASN A 63 23.91 -20.22 23.60
C ASN A 63 24.46 -18.85 23.20
N PHE A 64 23.58 -18.02 22.67
CA PHE A 64 23.82 -16.60 22.40
C PHE A 64 22.74 -15.77 23.09
N PHE A 65 23.16 -14.78 23.86
CA PHE A 65 22.24 -13.92 24.58
C PHE A 65 22.65 -12.45 24.47
N ILE A 66 21.68 -11.61 24.12
CA ILE A 66 21.74 -10.16 24.27
C ILE A 66 20.60 -9.75 25.19
N ASP A 67 20.92 -9.06 26.29
CA ASP A 67 19.94 -8.47 27.19
C ASP A 67 19.98 -6.96 27.17
N LYS A 68 18.81 -6.32 27.26
CA LYS A 68 18.64 -4.87 27.43
C LYS A 68 19.46 -4.02 26.45
N ALA A 69 19.61 -4.46 25.21
CA ALA A 69 20.29 -3.65 24.20
C ALA A 69 19.51 -2.37 23.93
N ASP A 70 20.25 -1.27 23.78
CA ASP A 70 19.75 0.02 23.33
C ASP A 70 20.34 0.30 21.95
N VAL A 71 19.46 0.32 20.94
CA VAL A 71 19.87 0.50 19.55
C VAL A 71 19.17 1.72 18.98
N THR A 72 19.98 2.67 18.49
CA THR A 72 19.50 3.81 17.72
C THR A 72 19.79 3.57 16.25
N PHE A 73 18.74 3.52 15.42
CA PHE A 73 18.87 3.41 13.96
C PHE A 73 18.58 4.76 13.29
N ILE A 74 19.53 5.25 12.51
CA ILE A 74 19.45 6.52 11.78
C ILE A 74 19.57 6.24 10.28
N ASP A 75 18.57 6.62 9.49
CA ASP A 75 18.55 6.48 8.03
C ASP A 75 18.47 7.84 7.34
N ASP A 76 19.62 8.30 6.83
CA ASP A 76 19.76 9.56 6.07
C ASP A 76 19.50 9.39 4.57
N LYS A 77 19.25 8.17 4.08
CA LYS A 77 18.99 7.92 2.65
C LYS A 77 17.62 8.45 2.21
N THR A 78 16.69 8.55 3.14
CA THR A 78 15.34 9.05 2.88
C THR A 78 15.33 10.58 2.71
N TYR A 79 14.25 11.14 2.17
CA TYR A 79 14.15 12.60 1.95
C TYR A 79 14.27 13.41 3.26
N LYS A 80 13.86 12.83 4.40
CA LYS A 80 14.07 13.36 5.75
C LYS A 80 14.64 12.26 6.63
N PRO A 81 15.71 12.50 7.39
CA PRO A 81 16.29 11.50 8.27
C PRO A 81 15.25 10.79 9.14
N VAL A 82 15.29 9.46 9.16
CA VAL A 82 14.46 8.64 10.03
C VAL A 82 15.31 8.20 11.21
N ASN A 83 14.85 8.47 12.43
CA ASN A 83 15.49 8.01 13.66
C ASN A 83 14.52 7.08 14.38
N ILE A 84 14.98 5.87 14.68
CA ILE A 84 14.22 4.82 15.34
C ILE A 84 14.99 4.39 16.59
N HIS A 85 14.33 4.45 17.74
CA HIS A 85 14.90 3.95 18.99
C HIS A 85 14.36 2.55 19.30
N ILE A 86 15.25 1.60 19.52
CA ILE A 86 14.93 0.21 19.81
C ILE A 86 15.51 -0.13 21.18
N ALA A 87 14.67 -0.09 22.20
CA ALA A 87 15.05 -0.44 23.57
C ALA A 87 13.82 -0.76 24.45
N PRO A 88 13.88 -1.77 25.34
CA PRO A 88 14.95 -2.77 25.41
C PRO A 88 14.86 -3.76 24.24
N LEU A 89 15.99 -4.23 23.73
CA LEU A 89 16.08 -5.38 22.84
C LEU A 89 16.67 -6.57 23.58
N GLN A 90 16.02 -7.73 23.42
CA GLN A 90 16.46 -9.02 23.89
C GLN A 90 16.53 -9.99 22.72
N LEU A 91 17.62 -10.74 22.64
CA LEU A 91 17.82 -11.78 21.66
C LEU A 91 18.41 -13.01 22.36
N LYS A 92 17.72 -14.14 22.25
CA LYS A 92 18.23 -15.45 22.62
C LYS A 92 18.35 -16.27 21.35
N ALA A 93 19.50 -16.91 21.15
CA ALA A 93 19.63 -17.95 20.17
C ALA A 93 20.31 -19.16 20.79
N ALA A 94 19.87 -20.36 20.41
CA ALA A 94 20.36 -21.61 20.96
C ALA A 94 20.68 -22.60 19.84
N ASN A 95 21.74 -23.38 20.01
CA ASN A 95 22.17 -24.45 19.13
C ASN A 95 22.36 -24.00 17.66
N LEU A 96 22.99 -22.84 17.46
CA LEU A 96 23.30 -22.36 16.11
C LEU A 96 24.51 -23.11 15.56
N SER A 97 24.41 -23.62 14.33
CA SER A 97 25.51 -24.36 13.69
C SER A 97 25.54 -24.12 12.18
N LEU A 98 26.75 -24.16 11.60
CA LEU A 98 26.97 -24.18 10.15
C LEU A 98 26.95 -25.62 9.58
N GLU A 99 26.76 -26.62 10.42
CA GLU A 99 26.59 -28.00 9.98
C GLU A 99 25.27 -28.16 9.21
N LYS A 100 25.34 -28.77 8.03
CA LYS A 100 24.22 -28.87 7.10
C LYS A 100 23.03 -29.58 7.74
N GLY A 101 21.86 -28.95 7.66
CA GLY A 101 20.60 -29.53 8.16
C GLY A 101 20.38 -29.40 9.67
N THR A 102 21.30 -28.77 10.40
CA THR A 102 21.07 -28.44 11.82
C THR A 102 20.10 -27.28 11.97
N GLN A 103 19.30 -27.31 13.04
CA GLN A 103 18.35 -26.27 13.39
C GLN A 103 18.58 -25.84 14.84
N GLY A 104 18.88 -24.56 15.01
CA GLY A 104 18.83 -23.89 16.29
C GLY A 104 17.47 -23.22 16.51
N ASN A 105 17.37 -22.44 17.58
CA ASN A 105 16.20 -21.61 17.87
C ASN A 105 16.62 -20.15 18.03
N ILE A 106 15.69 -19.25 17.72
CA ILE A 106 15.82 -17.82 17.96
C ILE A 106 14.57 -17.32 18.70
N ASP A 107 14.77 -16.39 19.63
CA ASP A 107 13.73 -15.62 20.31
C ASP A 107 14.20 -14.17 20.39
N LEU A 108 13.54 -13.30 19.63
CA LEU A 108 13.81 -11.88 19.53
C LEU A 108 12.60 -11.13 20.09
N ALA A 109 12.84 -10.19 21.00
CA ALA A 109 11.82 -9.27 21.48
C ALA A 109 12.41 -7.88 21.63
N PHE A 110 11.71 -6.85 21.15
CA PHE A 110 12.12 -5.47 21.36
C PHE A 110 10.97 -4.49 21.36
N THR A 111 11.21 -3.31 21.94
CA THR A 111 10.29 -2.18 21.87
C THR A 111 10.85 -1.09 20.95
N LEU A 112 10.06 -0.66 19.98
CA LEU A 112 10.37 0.41 19.05
C LEU A 112 9.64 1.71 19.49
N ASP A 113 10.39 2.80 19.58
CA ASP A 113 9.95 4.14 20.01
C ASP A 113 9.10 4.12 21.31
N LYS A 114 9.45 3.22 22.25
CA LYS A 114 8.78 3.02 23.55
C LYS A 114 7.30 2.61 23.50
N LYS A 115 6.74 2.34 22.31
CA LYS A 115 5.29 2.13 22.13
C LYS A 115 4.93 0.89 21.33
N SER A 116 5.83 0.43 20.47
CA SER A 116 5.54 -0.67 19.55
C SER A 116 6.31 -1.91 19.98
N GLU A 117 5.59 -2.98 20.28
CA GLU A 117 6.18 -4.26 20.67
C GLU A 117 6.40 -5.11 19.43
N VAL A 118 7.58 -5.72 19.32
CA VAL A 118 7.89 -6.69 18.27
C VAL A 118 8.49 -7.93 18.91
N SER A 119 7.96 -9.10 18.57
CA SER A 119 8.57 -10.38 18.90
C SER A 119 8.57 -11.32 17.71
N ALA A 120 9.63 -12.13 17.63
CA ALA A 120 9.79 -13.17 16.63
C ALA A 120 10.50 -14.37 17.26
N HIS A 121 9.88 -15.54 17.24
CA HIS A 121 10.49 -16.75 17.81
C HIS A 121 10.25 -17.99 16.96
N GLY A 122 11.19 -18.92 16.96
CA GLY A 122 11.07 -20.19 16.25
C GLY A 122 12.42 -20.78 15.83
N PRO A 123 12.40 -21.90 15.08
CA PRO A 123 13.63 -22.52 14.59
C PRO A 123 14.33 -21.68 13.51
N LEU A 124 15.65 -21.72 13.53
CA LEU A 124 16.58 -21.08 12.59
C LEU A 124 17.70 -22.06 12.23
N GLY A 125 17.85 -22.37 10.95
CA GLY A 125 19.00 -23.07 10.39
C GLY A 125 19.86 -22.13 9.55
N LEU A 126 21.18 -22.25 9.64
CA LEU A 126 22.12 -21.36 8.94
C LEU A 126 22.57 -21.91 7.58
N GLU A 127 22.68 -23.24 7.43
CA GLU A 127 23.17 -23.89 6.21
C GLU A 127 22.28 -25.10 5.80
N PRO A 128 21.42 -24.96 4.77
CA PRO A 128 21.04 -23.71 4.13
C PRO A 128 20.18 -22.85 5.06
N LEU A 129 20.20 -21.52 4.85
CA LEU A 129 19.36 -20.58 5.60
C LEU A 129 17.88 -20.98 5.51
N ASN A 130 17.29 -21.30 6.66
CA ASN A 130 15.87 -21.55 6.81
C ASN A 130 15.39 -21.04 8.17
N ALA A 131 14.17 -20.52 8.22
CA ALA A 131 13.55 -20.10 9.48
C ALA A 131 12.04 -20.27 9.42
N ASN A 132 11.43 -20.59 10.55
CA ASN A 132 9.99 -20.65 10.70
C ASN A 132 9.59 -19.87 11.96
N LEU A 133 9.30 -18.58 11.79
CA LEU A 133 9.19 -17.63 12.88
C LEU A 133 7.72 -17.28 13.14
N ALA A 134 7.26 -17.49 14.37
CA ALA A 134 6.04 -16.87 14.87
C ALA A 134 6.35 -15.40 15.16
N LEU A 135 5.70 -14.50 14.42
CA LEU A 135 5.86 -13.05 14.47
C LEU A 135 4.64 -12.44 15.15
N ASP A 136 4.87 -11.57 16.15
CA ASP A 136 3.85 -10.71 16.74
C ASP A 136 4.38 -9.27 16.79
N VAL A 137 3.67 -8.38 16.11
CA VAL A 137 4.04 -6.98 15.95
C VAL A 137 2.83 -6.15 16.34
N LYS A 138 3.00 -5.24 17.29
CA LYS A 138 1.92 -4.42 17.82
C LYS A 138 2.24 -2.94 17.70
N ASN A 139 1.26 -2.21 17.20
CA ASN A 139 1.19 -0.76 17.28
C ASN A 139 2.38 -0.01 16.64
N ILE A 140 2.96 -0.52 15.55
CA ILE A 140 3.98 0.22 14.80
C ILE A 140 3.36 1.51 14.26
N GLY A 141 3.89 2.67 14.68
CA GLY A 141 3.41 3.97 14.23
C GLY A 141 3.78 4.23 12.77
N ILE A 142 2.79 4.40 11.89
CA ILE A 142 3.01 4.62 10.45
C ILE A 142 3.79 5.91 10.19
N ARG A 143 3.54 6.94 11.01
CA ARG A 143 4.14 8.26 10.88
C ARG A 143 5.67 8.24 10.97
N THR A 144 6.26 7.35 11.78
CA THR A 144 7.73 7.19 11.87
C THR A 144 8.33 6.81 10.52
N PHE A 145 7.58 6.09 9.69
CA PHE A 145 8.02 5.61 8.37
C PHE A 145 7.56 6.50 7.20
N GLN A 146 6.94 7.65 7.48
CA GLN A 146 6.49 8.63 6.48
C GLN A 146 7.56 8.95 5.41
N PRO A 147 8.84 9.18 5.76
CA PRO A 147 9.87 9.52 4.76
C PRO A 147 10.15 8.43 3.72
N TYR A 148 9.71 7.18 3.93
CA TYR A 148 9.91 6.07 2.99
C TYR A 148 8.91 6.03 1.83
N PHE A 149 7.82 6.78 1.91
CA PHE A 149 6.77 6.79 0.86
C PHE A 149 6.27 8.19 0.48
N THR A 150 6.86 9.24 1.07
CA THR A 150 6.46 10.64 0.82
C THR A 150 6.74 11.07 -0.63
N ASP A 151 7.72 10.44 -1.28
CA ASP A 151 8.01 10.60 -2.70
C ASP A 151 6.86 10.07 -3.55
N LYS A 152 6.40 8.85 -3.25
CA LYS A 152 5.40 8.12 -4.05
C LYS A 152 3.95 8.53 -3.81
N VAL A 153 3.65 8.98 -2.61
CA VAL A 153 2.29 9.33 -2.20
C VAL A 153 2.33 10.64 -1.44
N LYS A 154 1.73 11.68 -2.02
CA LYS A 154 1.75 13.05 -1.47
C LYS A 154 0.69 13.26 -0.38
N ILE A 155 0.67 12.37 0.62
CA ILE A 155 -0.16 12.48 1.82
C ILE A 155 0.73 12.65 3.04
N ASP A 156 0.24 13.34 4.07
CA ASP A 156 0.85 13.32 5.41
C ASP A 156 0.03 12.44 6.35
N VAL A 157 0.67 11.43 6.94
CA VAL A 157 0.05 10.59 7.98
C VAL A 157 0.10 11.30 9.32
N THR A 158 -1.06 11.69 9.83
CA THR A 158 -1.19 12.38 11.13
C THR A 158 -1.19 11.39 12.29
N ARG A 159 -1.79 10.22 12.08
CA ARG A 159 -1.88 9.11 13.03
C ARG A 159 -2.17 7.80 12.30
N GLY A 160 -1.89 6.70 12.98
CA GLY A 160 -2.22 5.35 12.53
C GLY A 160 -1.17 4.35 13.00
N THR A 161 -1.63 3.17 13.36
CA THR A 161 -0.75 2.08 13.79
C THR A 161 -0.97 0.81 12.99
N VAL A 162 0.10 0.06 12.77
CA VAL A 162 0.09 -1.26 12.13
C VAL A 162 0.38 -2.31 13.19
N SER A 163 -0.41 -3.37 13.18
CA SER A 163 -0.13 -4.59 13.93
C SER A 163 -0.23 -5.79 13.00
N THR A 164 0.58 -6.82 13.23
CA THR A 164 0.54 -8.05 12.45
C THR A 164 0.92 -9.24 13.32
N ALA A 165 0.22 -10.35 13.15
CA ALA A 165 0.52 -11.59 13.86
C ALA A 165 0.42 -12.75 12.89
N GLY A 166 1.44 -13.60 12.84
CA GLY A 166 1.48 -14.67 11.86
C GLY A 166 2.76 -15.48 11.90
N ASN A 167 2.91 -16.31 10.88
CA ASN A 167 4.05 -17.17 10.68
C ASN A 167 4.82 -16.70 9.45
N LEU A 168 6.12 -16.43 9.62
CA LEU A 168 7.07 -16.07 8.58
C LEU A 168 8.00 -17.25 8.33
N THR A 169 7.91 -17.84 7.14
CA THR A 169 8.83 -18.88 6.69
C THR A 169 9.85 -18.28 5.73
N LEU A 170 11.12 -18.53 5.98
CA LEU A 170 12.22 -18.24 5.06
C LEU A 170 12.92 -19.54 4.70
N ALA A 171 13.29 -19.70 3.43
CA ALA A 171 14.08 -20.84 2.98
C ALA A 171 14.84 -20.49 1.71
N LYS A 172 16.01 -21.10 1.50
CA LYS A 172 16.69 -21.08 0.20
C LYS A 172 16.20 -22.22 -0.68
N ASN A 173 15.97 -21.95 -1.96
CA ASN A 173 15.60 -22.97 -2.93
C ASN A 173 16.83 -23.66 -3.53
N LYS A 174 16.63 -24.62 -4.45
CA LYS A 174 17.73 -25.34 -5.13
C LYS A 174 18.65 -24.46 -5.97
N LYS A 175 18.21 -23.24 -6.32
CA LYS A 175 18.98 -22.23 -7.05
C LYS A 175 19.63 -21.19 -6.13
N ASP A 176 19.64 -21.44 -4.82
CA ASP A 176 20.10 -20.50 -3.78
C ASP A 176 19.28 -19.20 -3.67
N GLU A 177 18.08 -19.17 -4.26
CA GLU A 177 17.19 -18.00 -4.19
C GLU A 177 16.41 -18.04 -2.87
N LEU A 178 16.28 -16.89 -2.22
CA LEU A 178 15.47 -16.74 -1.01
C LEU A 178 13.98 -16.80 -1.35
N ILE A 179 13.28 -17.74 -0.74
CA ILE A 179 11.83 -17.87 -0.73
C ILE A 179 11.34 -17.37 0.63
N ILE A 180 10.37 -16.46 0.58
CA ILE A 180 9.71 -15.94 1.79
C ILE A 180 8.23 -16.29 1.67
N LYS A 181 7.63 -16.78 2.75
CA LYS A 181 6.19 -16.98 2.86
C LYS A 181 5.70 -16.38 4.17
N TYR A 182 4.55 -15.74 4.12
CA TYR A 182 3.88 -15.22 5.30
C TYR A 182 2.43 -15.71 5.33
N LEU A 183 2.03 -16.26 6.47
CA LEU A 183 0.65 -16.63 6.78
C LEU A 183 0.22 -15.96 8.08
N GLY A 184 -0.75 -15.06 8.03
CA GLY A 184 -1.18 -14.38 9.25
C GLY A 184 -2.30 -13.39 9.04
N LYS A 185 -2.36 -12.40 9.92
CA LYS A 185 -3.35 -11.33 9.91
C LYS A 185 -2.65 -9.99 10.13
N ALA A 186 -3.21 -8.92 9.59
CA ALA A 186 -2.72 -7.56 9.78
C ALA A 186 -3.85 -6.59 10.09
N TYR A 187 -3.52 -5.52 10.81
CA TYR A 187 -4.45 -4.49 11.25
C TYR A 187 -3.83 -3.12 11.01
N VAL A 188 -4.63 -2.18 10.51
CA VAL A 188 -4.32 -0.76 10.49
C VAL A 188 -5.38 -0.02 11.28
N ASN A 189 -5.01 0.50 12.44
CA ASN A 189 -5.95 1.14 13.36
C ASN A 189 -5.77 2.66 13.38
N ASN A 190 -6.90 3.36 13.49
CA ASN A 190 -7.00 4.80 13.67
C ASN A 190 -6.22 5.62 12.63
N LEU A 191 -6.17 5.19 11.37
CA LEU A 191 -5.49 5.96 10.33
C LEU A 191 -6.18 7.31 10.12
N ALA A 192 -5.39 8.37 10.02
CA ALA A 192 -5.83 9.59 9.36
C ALA A 192 -4.71 10.25 8.59
N THR A 193 -5.05 10.67 7.38
CA THR A 193 -4.15 11.33 6.45
C THR A 193 -4.72 12.65 5.97
N ILE A 194 -3.81 13.55 5.60
CA ILE A 194 -4.14 14.81 4.94
C ILE A 194 -3.47 14.85 3.56
N ASP A 195 -4.13 15.47 2.59
CA ASP A 195 -3.53 15.81 1.31
C ASP A 195 -2.51 16.93 1.53
N ARG A 196 -1.24 16.71 1.13
CA ARG A 196 -0.17 17.71 1.28
C ARG A 196 -0.40 18.95 0.43
N ALA A 197 -1.07 18.82 -0.72
CA ALA A 197 -1.28 19.92 -1.65
C ALA A 197 -2.29 20.95 -1.11
N GLN A 198 -3.32 20.48 -0.40
CA GLN A 198 -4.45 21.32 0.00
C GLN A 198 -4.67 21.37 1.52
N SER A 199 -3.90 20.60 2.31
CA SER A 199 -4.06 20.49 3.77
C SER A 199 -5.46 20.05 4.21
N ASN A 200 -6.16 19.34 3.32
CA ASN A 200 -7.47 18.79 3.56
C ASN A 200 -7.36 17.37 4.10
N ASP A 201 -8.28 16.99 4.98
CA ASP A 201 -8.52 15.58 5.30
C ASP A 201 -8.71 14.78 4.01
N PHE A 202 -8.01 13.65 3.88
CA PHE A 202 -8.07 12.81 2.70
C PHE A 202 -8.66 11.44 3.00
N LEU A 203 -7.92 10.60 3.74
CA LEU A 203 -8.29 9.21 3.99
C LEU A 203 -8.18 8.89 5.48
N LYS A 204 -9.27 8.40 6.06
CA LYS A 204 -9.31 8.00 7.47
C LYS A 204 -10.06 6.70 7.65
N TRP A 205 -9.75 5.98 8.71
CA TRP A 205 -10.61 4.91 9.22
C TRP A 205 -10.30 4.61 10.67
N LYS A 206 -11.26 4.00 11.36
CA LYS A 206 -11.05 3.50 12.73
C LYS A 206 -10.32 2.17 12.72
N ALA A 207 -10.71 1.24 11.86
CA ALA A 207 -10.07 -0.07 11.77
C ALA A 207 -10.13 -0.64 10.36
N LEU A 208 -8.99 -1.11 9.89
CA LEU A 208 -8.83 -1.94 8.71
C LEU A 208 -8.20 -3.26 9.15
N SER A 209 -8.87 -4.38 8.95
CA SER A 209 -8.36 -5.72 9.28
C SER A 209 -8.26 -6.60 8.05
N LEU A 210 -7.13 -7.27 7.89
CA LEU A 210 -6.86 -8.25 6.85
C LEU A 210 -6.70 -9.61 7.55
N ASP A 211 -7.67 -10.50 7.32
CA ASP A 211 -7.70 -11.86 7.87
C ASP A 211 -7.18 -12.88 6.86
N ARG A 212 -6.37 -13.82 7.36
CA ARG A 212 -5.70 -14.88 6.60
C ARG A 212 -5.02 -14.37 5.33
N ILE A 213 -4.07 -13.46 5.54
CA ILE A 213 -3.09 -13.07 4.53
C ILE A 213 -2.17 -14.25 4.28
N GLN A 214 -2.06 -14.64 3.02
CA GLN A 214 -1.07 -15.59 2.51
C GLN A 214 -0.31 -14.87 1.41
N THR A 215 0.97 -14.65 1.61
CA THR A 215 1.82 -14.05 0.58
C THR A 215 3.14 -14.76 0.48
N GLY A 216 3.69 -14.78 -0.72
CA GLY A 216 5.01 -15.32 -0.98
C GLY A 216 5.84 -14.35 -1.81
N PHE A 217 7.15 -14.53 -1.75
CA PHE A 217 8.13 -13.94 -2.63
C PHE A 217 8.97 -15.05 -3.26
N ASN A 218 9.29 -14.91 -4.55
CA ASN A 218 9.95 -15.93 -5.38
C ASN A 218 9.23 -17.30 -5.37
N PRO A 219 8.03 -17.42 -5.99
CA PRO A 219 7.31 -16.39 -6.75
C PRO A 219 6.42 -15.49 -5.89
N PHE A 220 6.07 -14.31 -6.41
CA PHE A 220 5.13 -13.41 -5.77
C PHE A 220 3.68 -13.90 -5.89
N PHE A 221 2.96 -13.93 -4.77
CA PHE A 221 1.50 -14.06 -4.72
C PHE A 221 0.95 -13.35 -3.49
N LEU A 222 -0.34 -12.97 -3.53
CA LEU A 222 -1.06 -12.36 -2.41
C LEU A 222 -2.51 -12.85 -2.38
N HIS A 223 -2.83 -13.70 -1.42
CA HIS A 223 -4.20 -14.16 -1.15
C HIS A 223 -4.65 -13.64 0.21
N ILE A 224 -5.82 -13.01 0.27
CA ILE A 224 -6.42 -12.52 1.51
C ILE A 224 -7.84 -13.07 1.59
N LYS A 225 -8.20 -13.74 2.68
CA LYS A 225 -9.56 -14.27 2.82
C LYS A 225 -10.58 -13.16 2.99
N THR A 226 -10.35 -12.27 3.96
CA THR A 226 -11.30 -11.21 4.30
C THR A 226 -10.57 -9.91 4.59
N ILE A 227 -11.06 -8.82 4.02
CA ILE A 227 -10.72 -7.46 4.39
C ILE A 227 -11.96 -6.85 5.04
N SER A 228 -11.82 -6.20 6.20
CA SER A 228 -12.91 -5.41 6.81
C SER A 228 -12.44 -4.00 7.06
N LEU A 229 -13.17 -3.02 6.56
CA LEU A 229 -12.93 -1.60 6.71
C LEU A 229 -14.10 -0.97 7.47
N ASN A 230 -13.80 -0.44 8.66
CA ASN A 230 -14.80 0.11 9.58
C ASN A 230 -14.57 1.61 9.80
N ASP A 231 -15.67 2.35 9.82
CA ASP A 231 -15.75 3.78 10.08
C ASP A 231 -14.76 4.58 9.22
N PHE A 232 -14.85 4.40 7.91
CA PHE A 232 -13.93 5.03 6.96
C PHE A 232 -14.44 6.38 6.48
N TYR A 233 -13.51 7.25 6.17
CA TYR A 233 -13.74 8.53 5.53
C TYR A 233 -12.84 8.65 4.30
N SER A 234 -13.41 9.10 3.18
CA SER A 234 -12.64 9.48 1.99
C SER A 234 -13.14 10.79 1.44
N ARG A 235 -12.22 11.68 1.03
CA ARG A 235 -12.56 12.91 0.31
C ARG A 235 -12.16 12.79 -1.16
N PHE A 236 -13.13 12.99 -2.04
CA PHE A 236 -12.94 13.06 -3.48
C PHE A 236 -13.26 14.46 -4.00
N ILE A 237 -12.31 15.06 -4.70
CA ILE A 237 -12.42 16.43 -5.22
C ILE A 237 -12.15 16.41 -6.72
N ILE A 238 -13.08 16.95 -7.51
CA ILE A 238 -12.84 17.38 -8.88
C ILE A 238 -12.43 18.85 -8.82
N ASN A 239 -11.22 19.15 -9.31
CA ASN A 239 -10.64 20.48 -9.33
C ASN A 239 -11.20 21.30 -10.52
N PRO A 240 -11.06 22.64 -10.50
CA PRO A 240 -11.50 23.49 -11.61
C PRO A 240 -10.90 23.17 -12.99
N ASP A 241 -9.74 22.52 -13.02
CA ASP A 241 -9.05 22.05 -14.24
C ASP A 241 -9.47 20.63 -14.67
N LYS A 242 -10.51 20.07 -14.04
CA LYS A 242 -11.04 18.70 -14.22
C LYS A 242 -10.11 17.59 -13.73
N THR A 243 -8.97 17.90 -13.13
CA THR A 243 -8.14 16.91 -12.43
C THR A 243 -8.79 16.50 -11.11
N THR A 244 -8.34 15.38 -10.53
CA THR A 244 -8.81 14.96 -9.20
C THR A 244 -7.73 15.11 -8.13
N ASN A 245 -8.13 15.28 -6.88
CA ASN A 245 -7.19 15.24 -5.75
C ASN A 245 -6.43 13.90 -5.68
N ILE A 246 -7.07 12.78 -6.00
CA ILE A 246 -6.43 11.46 -6.03
C ILE A 246 -5.30 11.41 -7.07
N GLN A 247 -5.53 11.96 -8.27
CA GLN A 247 -4.47 12.06 -9.29
C GLN A 247 -3.28 12.85 -8.73
N ASN A 248 -3.51 14.00 -8.11
CA ASN A 248 -2.43 14.83 -7.55
C ASN A 248 -1.65 14.11 -6.43
N ILE A 249 -2.36 13.33 -5.60
CA ILE A 249 -1.80 12.53 -4.50
C ILE A 249 -0.94 11.37 -5.01
N LEU A 250 -1.40 10.65 -6.05
CA LEU A 250 -0.75 9.47 -6.60
C LEU A 250 0.22 9.79 -7.76
N SER A 251 0.29 11.04 -8.21
CA SER A 251 1.14 11.43 -9.32
C SER A 251 2.61 11.50 -8.91
N ASP A 252 3.33 10.43 -9.21
CA ASP A 252 4.76 10.43 -9.52
C ASP A 252 4.97 10.68 -11.02
N ASN A 253 5.80 11.65 -11.36
CA ASN A 253 6.53 11.74 -12.64
C ASN A 253 5.75 11.53 -13.97
N ILE A 254 4.71 12.33 -14.21
CA ILE A 254 4.50 12.88 -15.57
C ILE A 254 5.05 14.32 -15.60
N LYS A 255 6.29 14.51 -15.15
CA LYS A 255 7.12 15.47 -15.89
C LYS A 255 7.54 14.73 -17.15
N LYS A 256 6.73 14.87 -18.20
CA LYS A 256 7.32 14.94 -19.53
C LYS A 256 8.31 16.09 -19.45
N GLU A 257 9.57 15.74 -19.21
CA GLU A 257 10.68 16.60 -19.56
C GLU A 257 10.39 17.05 -21.01
N PRO A 258 10.36 18.36 -21.31
CA PRO A 258 10.06 18.80 -22.65
C PRO A 258 11.07 18.11 -23.56
N GLU A 259 10.58 17.38 -24.56
CA GLU A 259 11.41 16.79 -25.61
C GLU A 259 12.32 17.89 -26.15
N LYS A 260 13.57 17.91 -25.69
CA LYS A 260 14.64 18.54 -26.43
C LYS A 260 14.75 17.75 -27.71
N LYS A 261 14.23 18.32 -28.79
CA LYS A 261 14.48 17.88 -30.14
C LYS A 261 15.99 17.91 -30.38
N GLU A 262 16.64 16.76 -30.30
CA GLU A 262 17.97 16.55 -30.89
C GLU A 262 17.87 15.69 -32.16
N PRO A 263 18.79 15.88 -33.12
CA PRO A 263 18.62 15.47 -34.52
C PRO A 263 18.78 13.95 -34.73
N PRO A 264 18.28 13.41 -35.86
CA PRO A 264 18.25 11.96 -36.08
C PRO A 264 19.66 11.41 -36.32
N ALA A 265 20.14 10.55 -35.41
CA ALA A 265 21.34 9.74 -35.60
C ALA A 265 20.98 8.30 -36.01
N LYS A 266 21.79 7.77 -36.94
CA LYS A 266 21.68 6.47 -37.63
C LYS A 266 21.50 5.24 -36.72
N PRO A 267 20.94 4.14 -37.25
CA PRO A 267 20.67 2.92 -36.47
C PRO A 267 21.95 2.11 -36.24
N ALA A 268 22.28 1.85 -34.98
CA ALA A 268 23.19 0.79 -34.57
C ALA A 268 22.43 -0.19 -33.67
N GLU A 269 22.29 -1.42 -34.16
CA GLU A 269 21.68 -2.54 -33.47
C GLU A 269 22.46 -2.90 -32.20
N LYS A 270 21.82 -2.72 -31.04
CA LYS A 270 21.98 -3.63 -29.89
C LYS A 270 20.59 -4.06 -29.46
N LYS A 271 20.23 -5.29 -29.80
CA LYS A 271 19.10 -6.02 -29.20
C LYS A 271 19.32 -6.02 -27.69
N GLN A 272 18.63 -5.13 -26.99
CA GLN A 272 18.29 -5.35 -25.59
C GLN A 272 17.43 -6.62 -25.56
N GLU A 273 17.93 -7.65 -24.89
CA GLU A 273 17.11 -8.79 -24.51
C GLU A 273 15.87 -8.25 -23.81
N ALA A 274 14.73 -8.41 -24.47
CA ALA A 274 13.44 -8.14 -23.87
C ALA A 274 13.34 -9.04 -22.64
N LYS A 275 13.26 -8.43 -21.45
CA LYS A 275 12.89 -9.16 -20.23
C LYS A 275 11.65 -10.00 -20.55
N PRO A 276 11.67 -11.32 -20.25
CA PRO A 276 10.51 -12.15 -20.49
C PRO A 276 9.29 -11.53 -19.80
N PRO A 277 8.10 -11.56 -20.44
CA PRO A 277 6.90 -10.94 -19.88
C PRO A 277 6.67 -11.48 -18.47
N GLU A 278 6.71 -10.59 -17.48
CA GLU A 278 6.42 -10.93 -16.10
C GLU A 278 5.01 -11.53 -16.04
N LYS A 279 4.91 -12.76 -15.52
CA LYS A 279 3.61 -13.39 -15.29
C LYS A 279 2.76 -12.44 -14.44
N PRO A 280 1.47 -12.26 -14.77
CA PRO A 280 0.60 -11.39 -13.99
C PRO A 280 0.62 -11.81 -12.53
N ALA A 281 0.72 -10.82 -11.63
CA ALA A 281 0.78 -11.06 -10.19
C ALA A 281 -0.44 -11.87 -9.75
N ASP A 282 -0.25 -12.99 -9.01
CA ASP A 282 -1.36 -13.79 -8.48
C ASP A 282 -1.93 -13.12 -7.23
N ILE A 283 -3.02 -12.39 -7.41
CA ILE A 283 -3.69 -11.63 -6.34
C ILE A 283 -5.13 -12.12 -6.23
N LYS A 284 -5.55 -12.50 -5.01
CA LYS A 284 -6.91 -12.95 -4.71
C LYS A 284 -7.40 -12.37 -3.39
N ILE A 285 -8.59 -11.80 -3.40
CA ILE A 285 -9.25 -11.28 -2.20
C ILE A 285 -10.65 -11.90 -2.12
N GLY A 286 -10.88 -12.72 -1.11
CA GLY A 286 -12.13 -13.47 -0.95
C GLY A 286 -13.32 -12.54 -0.73
N LYS A 287 -13.27 -11.69 0.29
CA LYS A 287 -14.34 -10.71 0.57
C LYS A 287 -13.78 -9.43 1.18
N ILE A 288 -14.25 -8.28 0.71
CA ILE A 288 -14.06 -6.97 1.32
C ILE A 288 -15.38 -6.54 1.94
N ILE A 289 -15.37 -6.12 3.19
CA ILE A 289 -16.56 -5.67 3.93
C ILE A 289 -16.36 -4.22 4.33
N PHE A 290 -17.36 -3.39 4.02
CA PHE A 290 -17.40 -1.97 4.34
C PHE A 290 -18.46 -1.73 5.42
N ARG A 291 -18.14 -0.92 6.44
CA ARG A 291 -19.09 -0.54 7.50
C ARG A 291 -18.89 0.92 7.90
N GLY A 292 -19.99 1.66 8.02
CA GLY A 292 -19.99 3.01 8.58
C GLY A 292 -19.20 4.03 7.76
N GLY A 293 -19.19 3.91 6.44
CA GLY A 293 -18.41 4.80 5.58
C GLY A 293 -19.02 6.17 5.34
N ASN A 294 -18.16 7.17 5.24
CA ASN A 294 -18.45 8.54 4.84
C ASN A 294 -17.59 8.90 3.61
N ILE A 295 -18.22 9.34 2.54
CA ILE A 295 -17.52 9.80 1.33
C ILE A 295 -17.95 11.24 1.02
N ASP A 296 -17.01 12.16 1.19
CA ASP A 296 -17.17 13.59 0.91
C ASP A 296 -16.76 13.87 -0.53
N PHE A 297 -17.74 14.10 -1.39
CA PHE A 297 -17.56 14.43 -2.79
C PHE A 297 -17.70 15.93 -3.01
N ARG A 298 -16.74 16.52 -3.73
CA ARG A 298 -16.79 17.93 -4.12
C ARG A 298 -16.44 18.09 -5.59
N ASP A 299 -17.27 18.84 -6.29
CA ASP A 299 -17.01 19.26 -7.66
C ASP A 299 -16.86 20.79 -7.69
N ASN A 300 -15.59 21.22 -7.82
CA ASN A 300 -15.20 22.62 -7.93
C ASN A 300 -15.06 23.07 -9.39
N ASN A 301 -15.30 22.19 -10.37
CA ASN A 301 -15.31 22.53 -11.79
C ASN A 301 -16.63 23.20 -12.21
N ILE A 302 -17.67 23.10 -11.40
CA ILE A 302 -18.99 23.71 -11.64
C ILE A 302 -19.18 24.88 -10.67
N LYS A 303 -19.87 25.93 -11.12
CA LYS A 303 -20.14 27.14 -10.34
C LYS A 303 -21.65 27.42 -10.33
N PRO A 304 -22.28 27.60 -9.14
CA PRO A 304 -21.71 27.38 -7.81
C PRO A 304 -21.17 25.96 -7.62
N ASN A 305 -20.15 25.79 -6.76
CA ASN A 305 -19.54 24.49 -6.52
C ASN A 305 -20.57 23.50 -5.99
N TYR A 306 -20.48 22.25 -6.43
CA TYR A 306 -21.35 21.19 -5.96
C TYR A 306 -20.65 20.33 -4.91
N ALA A 307 -21.36 19.96 -3.86
CA ALA A 307 -20.86 19.09 -2.82
C ALA A 307 -21.93 18.06 -2.45
N ALA A 308 -21.50 16.82 -2.25
CA ALA A 308 -22.37 15.72 -1.88
C ALA A 308 -21.67 14.86 -0.82
N ASN A 309 -22.44 14.37 0.14
CA ASN A 309 -21.91 13.52 1.20
C ASN A 309 -22.65 12.19 1.20
N MET A 310 -21.92 11.09 1.04
CA MET A 310 -22.47 9.74 1.12
C MET A 310 -22.17 9.18 2.50
N LEU A 311 -23.22 8.92 3.27
CA LEU A 311 -23.19 8.47 4.65
C LEU A 311 -23.58 7.00 4.76
N ASN A 312 -23.19 6.38 5.89
CA ASN A 312 -23.55 5.00 6.25
C ASN A 312 -23.21 3.97 5.17
N MET A 313 -22.16 4.21 4.39
CA MET A 313 -21.74 3.31 3.33
C MET A 313 -21.37 1.95 3.92
N THR A 314 -22.08 0.91 3.51
CA THR A 314 -21.96 -0.46 4.01
C THR A 314 -22.16 -1.46 2.89
N GLY A 315 -21.62 -2.66 3.05
CA GLY A 315 -21.79 -3.75 2.09
C GLY A 315 -20.52 -4.53 1.85
N SER A 316 -20.39 -5.11 0.65
CA SER A 316 -19.23 -5.94 0.33
C SER A 316 -18.88 -6.01 -1.15
N VAL A 317 -17.61 -6.37 -1.39
CA VAL A 317 -17.12 -6.84 -2.68
C VAL A 317 -16.59 -8.27 -2.48
N THR A 318 -17.01 -9.24 -3.29
CA THR A 318 -16.67 -10.66 -3.10
C THR A 318 -16.02 -11.24 -4.35
N GLY A 319 -14.88 -11.92 -4.21
CA GLY A 319 -14.21 -12.64 -5.30
C GLY A 319 -13.32 -11.78 -6.20
N LEU A 320 -12.62 -10.79 -5.64
CA LEU A 320 -11.63 -10.00 -6.39
C LEU A 320 -10.41 -10.86 -6.73
N SER A 321 -9.95 -10.79 -7.98
CA SER A 321 -8.81 -11.56 -8.45
C SER A 321 -8.18 -10.89 -9.68
N SER A 322 -6.85 -11.02 -9.81
CA SER A 322 -6.10 -10.53 -10.97
C SER A 322 -6.26 -11.38 -12.23
N GLN A 323 -6.99 -12.51 -12.16
CA GLN A 323 -7.26 -13.37 -13.31
C GLN A 323 -8.32 -12.74 -14.24
N ASP A 324 -8.02 -12.68 -15.55
CA ASP A 324 -8.82 -11.95 -16.54
C ASP A 324 -10.29 -12.37 -16.65
N MET A 325 -10.63 -13.63 -16.36
CA MET A 325 -12.01 -14.14 -16.45
C MET A 325 -12.78 -14.11 -15.13
N THR A 326 -12.14 -13.70 -14.04
CA THR A 326 -12.82 -13.58 -12.73
C THR A 326 -13.59 -12.26 -12.66
N ARG A 327 -14.73 -12.27 -11.98
CA ARG A 327 -15.61 -11.11 -11.81
C ARG A 327 -16.09 -11.09 -10.36
N ALA A 328 -15.75 -10.04 -9.65
CA ALA A 328 -16.14 -9.85 -8.26
C ALA A 328 -17.53 -9.26 -8.17
N ASP A 329 -18.38 -9.79 -7.29
CA ASP A 329 -19.70 -9.24 -7.01
C ASP A 329 -19.60 -8.03 -6.09
N VAL A 330 -20.29 -6.95 -6.45
CA VAL A 330 -20.40 -5.71 -5.68
C VAL A 330 -21.83 -5.58 -5.16
N ALA A 331 -21.97 -5.30 -3.87
CA ALA A 331 -23.23 -4.94 -3.25
C ALA A 331 -22.95 -3.93 -2.14
N LEU A 332 -23.22 -2.66 -2.39
CA LEU A 332 -23.05 -1.55 -1.44
C LEU A 332 -24.35 -0.78 -1.29
N LYS A 333 -24.59 -0.28 -0.09
CA LYS A 333 -25.72 0.57 0.26
C LYS A 333 -25.24 1.75 1.09
N GLY A 334 -25.99 2.83 1.06
CA GLY A 334 -25.75 3.99 1.89
C GLY A 334 -26.81 5.06 1.69
N ASN A 335 -26.49 6.29 2.08
CA ASN A 335 -27.39 7.43 1.97
C ASN A 335 -26.64 8.61 1.36
N LEU A 336 -27.25 9.30 0.39
CA LEU A 336 -26.82 10.62 -0.03
C LEU A 336 -27.48 11.65 0.90
N GLY A 337 -26.67 12.51 1.52
CA GLY A 337 -27.14 13.45 2.54
C GLY A 337 -27.82 12.71 3.70
N TYR A 338 -28.91 13.30 4.22
CA TYR A 338 -29.60 12.80 5.40
C TYR A 338 -30.82 11.90 5.09
N GLY A 339 -31.06 11.50 3.84
CA GLY A 339 -32.30 10.77 3.54
C GLY A 339 -32.40 9.97 2.25
N SER A 340 -31.55 10.22 1.24
CA SER A 340 -31.74 9.62 -0.10
C SER A 340 -30.98 8.29 -0.23
N PRO A 341 -31.64 7.12 -0.34
CA PRO A 341 -30.94 5.84 -0.38
C PRO A 341 -30.07 5.69 -1.65
N ILE A 342 -28.91 5.06 -1.48
CA ILE A 342 -28.00 4.66 -2.55
C ILE A 342 -27.92 3.13 -2.55
N ASP A 343 -28.08 2.51 -3.72
CA ASP A 343 -27.81 1.10 -3.95
C ASP A 343 -26.82 0.95 -5.12
N ILE A 344 -25.73 0.22 -4.89
CA ILE A 344 -24.72 -0.08 -5.91
C ILE A 344 -24.59 -1.60 -5.98
N ALA A 345 -24.90 -2.16 -7.13
CA ALA A 345 -24.82 -3.59 -7.38
C ALA A 345 -24.17 -3.87 -8.73
N GLY A 346 -23.46 -4.98 -8.85
CA GLY A 346 -22.90 -5.37 -10.14
C GLY A 346 -21.70 -6.29 -10.03
N LYS A 347 -20.92 -6.33 -11.11
CA LYS A 347 -19.71 -7.15 -11.23
C LYS A 347 -18.52 -6.29 -11.67
N ILE A 348 -17.36 -6.48 -11.06
CA ILE A 348 -16.13 -5.75 -11.41
C ILE A 348 -14.94 -6.68 -11.55
N ASN A 349 -13.95 -6.28 -12.34
CA ASN A 349 -12.59 -6.78 -12.24
C ASN A 349 -11.60 -5.63 -12.47
N PRO A 350 -11.19 -4.93 -11.39
CA PRO A 350 -10.23 -3.85 -11.48
C PRO A 350 -8.77 -4.34 -11.47
N LEU A 351 -8.52 -5.62 -11.21
CA LEU A 351 -7.16 -6.19 -11.10
C LEU A 351 -6.72 -6.90 -12.39
N ALA A 352 -7.65 -7.18 -13.31
CA ALA A 352 -7.33 -7.68 -14.64
C ALA A 352 -6.60 -6.63 -15.48
N LYS A 353 -5.94 -7.10 -16.54
CA LYS A 353 -5.20 -6.22 -17.46
C LYS A 353 -6.11 -5.18 -18.13
N ASP A 354 -7.29 -5.61 -18.55
CA ASP A 354 -8.34 -4.71 -19.04
C ASP A 354 -9.42 -4.59 -17.96
N LEU A 355 -9.70 -3.35 -17.56
CA LEU A 355 -10.73 -3.03 -16.57
C LEU A 355 -12.08 -3.55 -17.04
N PHE A 356 -12.74 -4.34 -16.20
CA PHE A 356 -14.14 -4.70 -16.38
C PHE A 356 -14.98 -4.08 -15.26
N ALA A 357 -16.13 -3.51 -15.62
CA ALA A 357 -17.14 -3.09 -14.66
C ALA A 357 -18.53 -3.14 -15.31
N ASP A 358 -19.44 -3.92 -14.74
CA ASP A 358 -20.86 -3.89 -15.06
C ASP A 358 -21.58 -3.50 -13.77
N ILE A 359 -21.82 -2.21 -13.59
CA ILE A 359 -22.30 -1.63 -12.34
C ILE A 359 -23.61 -0.92 -12.59
N LYS A 360 -24.60 -1.26 -11.76
CA LYS A 360 -25.84 -0.53 -11.60
C LYS A 360 -25.78 0.29 -10.32
N ILE A 361 -26.08 1.58 -10.43
CA ILE A 361 -26.18 2.52 -9.32
C ILE A 361 -27.59 3.08 -9.33
N SER A 362 -28.28 3.02 -8.19
CA SER A 362 -29.61 3.60 -8.01
C SER A 362 -29.55 4.61 -6.89
N PHE A 363 -29.95 5.84 -7.20
CA PHE A 363 -30.22 6.88 -6.24
C PHE A 363 -31.72 7.15 -6.22
N LYS A 364 -32.32 7.18 -5.03
CA LYS A 364 -33.75 7.46 -4.87
C LYS A 364 -33.98 8.67 -3.99
N ASP A 365 -35.03 9.41 -4.32
CA ASP A 365 -35.51 10.54 -3.51
C ASP A 365 -34.42 11.59 -3.23
N ILE A 366 -33.55 11.90 -4.20
CA ILE A 366 -32.59 12.99 -4.09
C ILE A 366 -33.39 14.30 -4.08
N GLU A 367 -33.29 15.07 -3.00
CA GLU A 367 -33.86 16.41 -2.96
C GLU A 367 -33.17 17.30 -4.00
N MET A 368 -33.94 17.96 -4.86
CA MET A 368 -33.38 18.74 -5.97
C MET A 368 -32.99 20.17 -5.59
N SER A 369 -33.42 20.66 -4.43
CA SER A 369 -33.08 22.00 -3.93
C SER A 369 -31.55 22.26 -3.90
N PRO A 370 -30.66 21.29 -3.53
CA PRO A 370 -29.21 21.49 -3.55
C PRO A 370 -28.59 21.40 -4.96
N VAL A 371 -29.33 20.96 -5.98
CA VAL A 371 -28.86 20.84 -7.39
C VAL A 371 -29.07 22.15 -8.16
N THR A 372 -29.73 23.14 -7.54
CA THR A 372 -29.94 24.50 -8.05
C THR A 372 -28.71 25.16 -8.71
N PRO A 373 -27.46 24.97 -8.23
CA PRO A 373 -26.27 25.46 -8.94
C PRO A 373 -26.21 25.08 -10.44
N TYR A 374 -26.59 23.84 -10.79
CA TYR A 374 -26.61 23.37 -12.17
C TYR A 374 -27.74 23.98 -12.98
N THR A 375 -28.94 24.07 -12.41
CA THR A 375 -30.11 24.58 -13.13
C THR A 375 -30.05 26.09 -13.30
N ASN A 376 -29.48 26.82 -12.35
CA ASN A 376 -29.17 28.24 -12.52
C ASN A 376 -28.22 28.45 -13.72
N LYS A 377 -27.15 27.66 -13.79
CA LYS A 377 -26.15 27.78 -14.85
C LYS A 377 -26.73 27.44 -16.23
N TYR A 378 -27.39 26.29 -16.37
CA TYR A 378 -27.76 25.75 -17.68
C TYR A 378 -29.21 26.00 -18.10
N LEU A 379 -30.14 26.19 -17.15
CA LEU A 379 -31.56 26.41 -17.44
C LEU A 379 -32.02 27.84 -17.13
N GLY A 380 -31.29 28.59 -16.29
CA GLY A 380 -31.69 29.93 -15.85
C GLY A 380 -32.89 29.94 -14.90
N TYR A 381 -33.21 28.81 -14.26
CA TYR A 381 -34.26 28.69 -13.25
C TYR A 381 -33.77 27.82 -12.07
N PRO A 382 -33.92 28.27 -10.82
CA PRO A 382 -33.65 27.45 -9.65
C PRO A 382 -34.77 26.41 -9.46
N ILE A 383 -34.44 25.26 -8.87
CA ILE A 383 -35.45 24.27 -8.48
C ILE A 383 -35.77 24.49 -7.00
N THR A 384 -37.02 24.86 -6.70
CA THR A 384 -37.48 25.10 -5.32
C THR A 384 -38.04 23.84 -4.68
N LYS A 385 -38.61 22.93 -5.47
CA LYS A 385 -39.13 21.64 -5.03
C LYS A 385 -38.94 20.59 -6.11
N GLY A 386 -38.71 19.35 -5.69
CA GLY A 386 -38.64 18.20 -6.58
C GLY A 386 -37.81 17.08 -5.99
N LYS A 387 -38.13 15.86 -6.39
CA LYS A 387 -37.35 14.67 -6.08
C LYS A 387 -36.79 14.09 -7.36
N LEU A 388 -35.49 13.82 -7.34
CA LEU A 388 -34.78 13.15 -8.42
C LEU A 388 -34.49 11.70 -8.01
N SER A 389 -34.90 10.77 -8.86
CA SER A 389 -34.38 9.40 -8.83
C SER A 389 -33.53 9.17 -10.07
N PHE A 390 -32.37 8.57 -9.87
CA PHE A 390 -31.36 8.39 -10.91
C PHE A 390 -30.84 6.96 -10.89
N ASP A 391 -31.13 6.22 -11.96
CA ASP A 391 -30.58 4.89 -12.19
C ASP A 391 -29.54 4.96 -13.30
N VAL A 392 -28.34 4.48 -13.01
CA VAL A 392 -27.21 4.45 -13.94
C VAL A 392 -26.73 3.02 -14.08
N THR A 393 -26.58 2.56 -15.32
CA THR A 393 -25.89 1.33 -15.65
C THR A 393 -24.65 1.69 -16.46
N TYR A 394 -23.48 1.31 -15.98
CA TYR A 394 -22.22 1.43 -16.70
C TYR A 394 -21.65 0.06 -16.98
N LEU A 395 -21.40 -0.23 -18.26
CA LEU A 395 -20.65 -1.37 -18.72
C LEU A 395 -19.33 -0.90 -19.33
N VAL A 396 -18.23 -1.26 -18.66
CA VAL A 396 -16.87 -1.17 -19.18
C VAL A 396 -16.42 -2.58 -19.51
N ASP A 397 -16.26 -2.86 -20.79
CA ASP A 397 -15.66 -4.11 -21.27
C ASP A 397 -14.75 -3.83 -22.46
N LYS A 398 -13.56 -4.45 -22.49
CA LYS A 398 -12.54 -4.26 -23.54
C LYS A 398 -12.30 -2.77 -23.88
N ARG A 399 -12.22 -1.92 -22.84
CA ARG A 399 -12.01 -0.46 -22.95
C ARG A 399 -13.12 0.31 -23.68
N LYS A 400 -14.26 -0.32 -23.92
CA LYS A 400 -15.48 0.35 -24.39
C LYS A 400 -16.36 0.67 -23.19
N LEU A 401 -16.83 1.90 -23.11
CA LEU A 401 -17.82 2.32 -22.12
C LEU A 401 -19.19 2.38 -22.80
N GLU A 402 -20.14 1.61 -22.28
CA GLU A 402 -21.56 1.73 -22.58
C GLU A 402 -22.27 2.23 -21.31
N SER A 403 -23.18 3.19 -21.49
CA SER A 403 -23.87 3.81 -20.37
C SER A 403 -25.35 3.96 -20.67
N GLN A 404 -26.19 3.56 -19.72
CA GLN A 404 -27.61 3.85 -19.73
C GLN A 404 -27.97 4.64 -18.49
N ASN A 405 -28.62 5.79 -18.69
CA ASN A 405 -29.02 6.69 -17.62
C ASN A 405 -30.53 6.85 -17.66
N LYS A 406 -31.23 6.52 -16.57
CA LYS A 406 -32.65 6.77 -16.41
C LYS A 406 -32.84 7.80 -15.29
N VAL A 407 -33.42 8.93 -15.67
CA VAL A 407 -33.73 10.04 -14.76
C VAL A 407 -35.24 10.09 -14.60
N THR A 408 -35.71 10.06 -13.36
CA THR A 408 -37.11 10.31 -13.02
C THR A 408 -37.16 11.52 -12.10
N ILE A 409 -37.97 12.51 -12.43
CA ILE A 409 -38.21 13.68 -11.60
C ILE A 409 -39.68 13.65 -11.18
N ASP A 410 -39.92 13.81 -9.88
CA ASP A 410 -41.26 13.88 -9.30
C ASP A 410 -41.49 15.22 -8.59
N GLN A 411 -42.70 15.76 -8.73
CA GLN A 411 -43.15 17.04 -8.15
C GLN A 411 -42.18 18.21 -8.36
N LEU A 412 -41.69 18.38 -9.60
CA LEU A 412 -40.78 19.47 -9.95
C LEU A 412 -41.47 20.83 -9.84
N THR A 413 -40.79 21.82 -9.24
CA THR A 413 -41.24 23.21 -9.19
C THR A 413 -40.05 24.11 -9.40
N PHE A 414 -40.16 25.01 -10.38
CA PHE A 414 -39.16 26.04 -10.65
C PHE A 414 -39.46 27.32 -9.85
N GLY A 415 -38.40 28.04 -9.47
CA GLY A 415 -38.51 29.40 -8.95
C GLY A 415 -38.39 30.46 -10.04
N ASP A 416 -38.15 31.71 -9.64
CA ASP A 416 -38.02 32.84 -10.56
C ASP A 416 -36.79 32.72 -11.47
N LYS A 417 -36.91 33.30 -12.67
CA LYS A 417 -35.83 33.30 -13.67
C LYS A 417 -34.58 34.03 -13.15
N VAL A 418 -33.42 33.44 -13.41
CA VAL A 418 -32.10 33.98 -13.10
C VAL A 418 -31.32 34.19 -14.39
N GLU A 419 -30.58 35.31 -14.49
CA GLU A 419 -29.68 35.54 -15.62
C GLU A 419 -28.47 34.60 -15.56
N SER A 420 -28.27 33.82 -16.62
CA SER A 420 -27.05 33.02 -16.82
C SER A 420 -26.63 33.08 -18.29
N PRO A 421 -25.35 33.40 -18.58
CA PRO A 421 -24.84 33.48 -19.95
C PRO A 421 -24.80 32.12 -20.65
N ASP A 422 -24.73 31.02 -19.89
CA ASP A 422 -24.68 29.64 -20.41
C ASP A 422 -26.08 29.00 -20.52
N ALA A 423 -27.16 29.72 -20.16
CA ALA A 423 -28.50 29.16 -20.13
C ALA A 423 -29.07 28.92 -21.53
N ILE A 424 -29.63 27.73 -21.75
CA ILE A 424 -30.33 27.40 -22.99
C ILE A 424 -31.74 28.01 -23.00
N LYS A 425 -32.24 28.36 -24.19
CA LYS A 425 -33.64 28.79 -24.37
C LYS A 425 -34.55 27.55 -24.44
N ALA A 426 -34.85 26.95 -23.29
CA ALA A 426 -35.75 25.80 -23.16
C ALA A 426 -37.05 26.19 -22.43
N PRO A 427 -38.23 25.70 -22.87
CA PRO A 427 -39.52 26.02 -22.26
C PRO A 427 -39.78 25.15 -21.02
N VAL A 428 -38.91 25.26 -20.01
CA VAL A 428 -38.88 24.36 -18.84
C VAL A 428 -40.04 24.56 -17.86
N THR A 429 -40.75 25.68 -17.91
CA THR A 429 -41.88 26.00 -17.00
C THR A 429 -43.23 25.48 -17.50
N LEU A 430 -43.28 24.77 -18.63
CA LEU A 430 -44.51 24.21 -19.20
C LEU A 430 -44.79 22.75 -18.75
N ALA A 431 -43.89 22.15 -17.97
CA ALA A 431 -43.92 20.76 -17.54
C ALA A 431 -44.39 20.58 -16.10
#